data_AF-A0A356F285-F1
#
_entry.id   AF-A0A356F285-F1
#
_cell.length_a   1.000
_cell.length_b   1.000
_cell.length_c   1.000
_cell.angle_alpha   90.00
_cell.angle_beta   90.00
_cell.angle_gamma   90.00
#
_symmetry.space_group_name_H-M   'P 1'
#
loop_
_entity.id
_entity.type
_entity.pdbx_description
1 polymer ?
#
loop_
_entity_poly.entity_id
_entity_poly.type
_entity_poly.pdbx_seq_one_letter_code
_entity_poly.pdbx_strand_id
1 'polypeptide(L)'
;MKILETNDWKYKIPFDNVTYKNVKRYSLMLNTYEREIMNKQIDFFRKHFSILQVMEHFSKLKTKSDKETFIKAVLKRQNNIYFLPNTLKSYMLKKARTEFSEYKAFFEILINKALNQKKTNIIVPLYKSVLLDFYPNVIRLINKYRKQKEIPTSKKMLKPEAIEYYARDLIHELQFDYKLSQVYGRSSIRRSVPISIVDDYGYGEWISKNVTYNNNRFFIYSNHQRLTDVELRHMVYFNVYPGYAHFYNTVADDKTKNTCFDNGATLILNGWALYAMCRNKNTAYSQNFLIEGTNIAHMLLKSNLEKAYESVYVYLLGKYPKSKAIDYMLDYTQKPGHYLSYVLGELSIETAFSKGFASTPIEFLNNLKQINIGDYICLYCPKKQKKIGKKIITSRVVDKFFKV
;
A
#
# COMPACT_ATOMS: atom_id res chain seq x y z
N MET A 1 7.13 17.80 13.65
CA MET A 1 6.56 16.53 13.13
C MET A 1 7.27 15.33 13.74
N LYS A 2 6.55 14.27 14.12
CA LYS A 2 7.13 13.01 14.62
C LYS A 2 6.85 11.88 13.62
N ILE A 3 7.90 11.19 13.16
CA ILE A 3 7.84 10.25 12.04
C ILE A 3 7.99 8.82 12.55
N LEU A 4 7.11 7.91 12.10
CA LEU A 4 7.37 6.48 12.15
C LEU A 4 8.11 6.10 10.87
N GLU A 5 9.43 5.95 10.97
CA GLU A 5 10.34 5.87 9.82
C GLU A 5 10.24 4.54 9.05
N THR A 6 9.66 3.51 9.67
CA THR A 6 9.64 2.17 9.11
C THR A 6 8.55 2.00 8.06
N ASN A 7 8.94 2.01 6.78
CA ASN A 7 8.08 1.54 5.68
C ASN A 7 7.65 0.09 5.91
N ASP A 8 6.43 -0.22 5.47
CA ASP A 8 5.88 -1.59 5.48
C ASP A 8 5.98 -2.29 6.85
N TRP A 9 5.91 -1.52 7.95
CA TRP A 9 6.00 -2.06 9.30
C TRP A 9 4.98 -3.18 9.53
N LYS A 10 3.81 -3.11 8.87
CA LYS A 10 2.75 -4.12 8.88
C LYS A 10 3.27 -5.54 8.58
N TYR A 11 4.27 -5.66 7.70
CA TYR A 11 4.85 -6.94 7.33
C TYR A 11 6.10 -7.33 8.14
N LYS A 12 6.59 -6.45 9.01
CA LYS A 12 7.77 -6.67 9.86
C LYS A 12 7.39 -7.05 11.30
N ILE A 13 6.34 -6.44 11.83
CA ILE A 13 5.95 -6.62 13.24
C ILE A 13 5.59 -8.05 13.68
N PRO A 14 5.26 -9.07 12.85
CA PRO A 14 5.05 -10.42 13.38
C PRO A 14 6.30 -11.02 14.05
N PHE A 15 7.50 -10.62 13.59
CA PHE A 15 8.78 -11.19 13.99
C PHE A 15 9.84 -10.16 14.42
N ASP A 16 9.65 -8.88 14.10
CA ASP A 16 10.53 -7.80 14.53
C ASP A 16 9.95 -7.06 15.75
N ASN A 17 10.50 -7.35 16.93
CA ASN A 17 10.11 -6.72 18.18
C ASN A 17 10.53 -5.24 18.28
N VAL A 18 11.61 -4.83 17.60
CA VAL A 18 12.05 -3.43 17.58
C VAL A 18 11.04 -2.60 16.79
N THR A 19 10.72 -3.05 15.58
CA THR A 19 9.67 -2.40 14.77
C THR A 19 8.34 -2.37 15.53
N TYR A 20 7.91 -3.47 16.16
CA TYR A 20 6.67 -3.49 16.95
C TYR A 20 6.65 -2.45 18.09
N LYS A 21 7.73 -2.36 18.87
CA LYS A 21 7.84 -1.37 19.96
C LYS A 21 7.78 0.06 19.43
N ASN A 22 8.45 0.34 18.32
CA ASN A 22 8.44 1.66 17.69
C ASN A 22 7.02 2.05 17.22
N VAL A 23 6.32 1.11 16.57
CA VAL A 23 4.95 1.32 16.08
C VAL A 23 3.97 1.53 17.25
N LYS A 24 4.09 0.74 18.34
CA LYS A 24 3.27 0.94 19.55
C LYS A 24 3.58 2.29 20.23
N ARG A 25 4.84 2.71 20.30
CA ARG A 25 5.20 4.03 20.83
C ARG A 25 4.60 5.16 19.98
N TYR A 26 4.63 5.01 18.66
CA TYR A 26 3.99 5.95 17.74
C TYR A 26 2.47 6.04 17.99
N SER A 27 1.78 4.91 18.16
CA SER A 27 0.32 4.93 18.38
C SER A 27 -0.12 5.67 19.65
N LEU A 28 0.74 5.73 20.67
CA LEU A 28 0.49 6.50 21.90
C LEU A 28 0.49 8.02 21.68
N MET A 29 1.05 8.50 20.58
CA MET A 29 1.08 9.94 20.25
C MET A 29 -0.13 10.39 19.43
N LEU A 30 -0.91 9.43 18.93
CA LEU A 30 -2.13 9.68 18.18
C LEU A 30 -3.30 10.01 19.12
N ASN A 31 -4.32 10.70 18.61
CA ASN A 31 -5.56 10.89 19.35
C ASN A 31 -6.33 9.57 19.52
N THR A 32 -7.38 9.57 20.34
CA THR A 32 -8.13 8.36 20.71
C THR A 32 -8.63 7.56 19.49
N TYR A 33 -9.18 8.22 18.48
CA TYR A 33 -9.79 7.55 17.33
C TYR A 33 -8.74 7.03 16.34
N GLU A 34 -7.71 7.83 16.06
CA GLU A 34 -6.57 7.41 15.23
C GLU A 34 -5.84 6.22 15.87
N ARG A 35 -5.62 6.30 17.19
CA ARG A 35 -5.00 5.23 17.98
C ARG A 35 -5.82 3.95 17.93
N GLU A 36 -7.15 4.03 17.95
CA GLU A 36 -8.01 2.86 17.85
C GLU A 36 -7.83 2.15 16.50
N ILE A 37 -7.84 2.89 15.39
CA ILE A 37 -7.59 2.33 14.05
C ILE A 37 -6.19 1.75 13.96
N MET A 38 -5.18 2.48 14.43
CA MET A 38 -3.79 2.04 14.42
C MET A 38 -3.60 0.75 15.23
N ASN A 39 -4.18 0.67 16.44
CA ASN A 39 -4.08 -0.52 17.27
C ASN A 39 -4.77 -1.74 16.63
N LYS A 40 -5.92 -1.56 15.96
CA LYS A 40 -6.55 -2.65 15.20
C LYS A 40 -5.63 -3.20 14.11
N GLN A 41 -4.93 -2.33 13.39
CA GLN A 41 -3.93 -2.74 12.40
C GLN A 41 -2.75 -3.46 13.06
N ILE A 42 -2.17 -2.87 14.11
CA ILE A 42 -1.05 -3.47 14.85
C ILE A 42 -1.40 -4.86 15.35
N ASP A 43 -2.55 -5.02 16.00
CA ASP A 43 -2.95 -6.28 16.61
C ASP A 43 -3.24 -7.33 15.52
N PHE A 44 -3.85 -6.94 14.41
CA PHE A 44 -4.05 -7.81 13.25
C PHE A 44 -2.72 -8.31 12.66
N PHE A 45 -1.81 -7.40 12.33
CA PHE A 45 -0.55 -7.71 11.66
C PHE A 45 0.49 -8.31 12.62
N ARG A 46 0.39 -8.11 13.93
CA ARG A 46 1.23 -8.82 14.91
C ARG A 46 0.81 -10.28 15.06
N LYS A 47 -0.50 -10.55 14.94
CA LYS A 47 -1.08 -11.88 15.12
C LYS A 47 -0.84 -12.79 13.92
N HIS A 48 -1.09 -12.29 12.71
CA HIS A 48 -1.06 -13.09 11.48
C HIS A 48 0.24 -12.90 10.69
N PHE A 49 0.64 -13.94 9.95
CA PHE A 49 1.88 -13.92 9.19
C PHE A 49 1.83 -14.84 7.96
N SER A 50 2.68 -14.58 6.97
CA SER A 50 2.85 -15.38 5.75
C SER A 50 4.08 -16.28 5.85
N ILE A 51 4.17 -17.25 4.94
CA ILE A 51 5.34 -18.13 4.87
C ILE A 51 6.56 -17.33 4.39
N LEU A 52 6.39 -16.38 3.46
CA LEU A 52 7.49 -15.53 3.03
C LEU A 52 8.06 -14.70 4.18
N GLN A 53 7.20 -14.14 5.05
CA GLN A 53 7.68 -13.41 6.23
C GLN A 53 8.49 -14.32 7.18
N VAL A 54 8.10 -15.59 7.32
CA VAL A 54 8.88 -16.57 8.10
C VAL A 54 10.23 -16.82 7.43
N MET A 55 10.26 -17.05 6.11
CA MET A 55 11.50 -17.28 5.35
C MET A 55 12.45 -16.07 5.41
N GLU A 56 11.94 -14.86 5.19
CA GLU A 56 12.71 -13.61 5.24
C GLU A 56 13.28 -13.30 6.62
N HIS A 57 12.57 -13.64 7.69
CA HIS A 57 13.10 -13.47 9.05
C HIS A 57 14.10 -14.58 9.38
N PHE A 58 13.79 -15.83 9.02
CA PHE A 58 14.64 -16.98 9.29
C PHE A 58 16.03 -16.86 8.63
N SER A 59 16.10 -16.32 7.41
CA SER A 59 17.38 -16.09 6.70
C SER A 59 18.30 -15.09 7.39
N LYS A 60 17.77 -14.24 8.28
CA LYS A 60 18.55 -13.26 9.05
C LYS A 60 19.11 -13.83 10.36
N LEU A 61 18.66 -15.01 10.77
CA LEU A 61 19.12 -15.65 11.99
C LEU A 61 20.49 -16.31 11.76
N LYS A 62 21.47 -15.96 12.61
CA LYS A 62 22.86 -16.37 12.43
C LYS A 62 23.17 -17.71 13.09
N THR A 63 22.62 -17.97 14.27
CA THR A 63 22.97 -19.16 15.05
C THR A 63 21.91 -20.26 14.93
N LYS A 64 22.33 -21.52 15.11
CA LYS A 64 21.42 -22.68 15.16
C LYS A 64 20.41 -22.55 16.31
N SER A 65 20.87 -22.09 17.47
CA SER A 65 20.02 -21.88 18.66
C SER A 65 18.90 -20.86 18.39
N ASP A 66 19.23 -19.74 17.72
CA ASP A 66 18.23 -18.73 17.33
C ASP A 66 17.19 -19.32 16.38
N LYS A 67 17.65 -20.09 15.38
CA LYS A 67 16.78 -20.77 14.41
C LYS A 67 15.82 -21.75 15.09
N GLU A 68 16.31 -22.58 16.01
CA GLU A 68 15.48 -23.53 16.76
C GLU A 68 14.45 -22.82 17.65
N THR A 69 14.87 -21.76 18.34
CA THR A 69 13.98 -20.92 19.17
C THR A 69 12.89 -20.28 18.32
N PHE A 70 13.27 -19.76 17.16
CA PHE A 70 12.32 -19.17 16.21
C PHE A 70 11.34 -20.21 15.66
N ILE A 71 11.81 -21.40 15.26
CA ILE A 71 10.96 -22.50 14.81
C ILE A 71 9.89 -22.82 15.85
N LYS A 72 10.28 -23.00 17.12
CA LYS A 72 9.35 -23.25 18.23
C LYS A 72 8.32 -22.11 18.35
N ALA A 73 8.75 -20.85 18.22
CA ALA A 73 7.87 -19.69 18.31
C ALA A 73 6.89 -19.56 17.12
N VAL A 74 7.29 -19.96 15.92
CA VAL A 74 6.43 -19.97 14.72
C VAL A 74 5.41 -21.10 14.82
N LEU A 75 5.83 -22.31 15.19
CA LEU A 75 4.94 -23.47 15.32
C LEU A 75 3.85 -23.24 16.37
N LYS A 76 4.16 -22.56 17.48
CA LYS A 76 3.16 -22.13 18.48
C LYS A 76 2.06 -21.22 17.91
N ARG A 77 2.36 -20.49 16.84
CA ARG A 77 1.44 -19.51 16.20
C ARG A 77 0.94 -19.96 14.83
N GLN A 78 1.21 -21.20 14.42
CA GLN A 78 0.89 -21.72 13.08
C GLN A 78 -0.58 -21.62 12.67
N ASN A 79 -1.50 -21.49 13.64
CA ASN A 79 -2.92 -21.29 13.36
C ASN A 79 -3.26 -19.88 12.83
N ASN A 80 -2.33 -18.92 12.92
CA ASN A 80 -2.49 -17.56 12.40
C ASN A 80 -1.77 -17.34 11.06
N ILE A 81 -1.22 -18.40 10.46
CA ILE A 81 -0.60 -18.29 9.13
C ILE A 81 -1.68 -17.95 8.08
N TYR A 82 -1.34 -17.12 7.09
CA TYR A 82 -2.28 -16.82 6.00
C TYR A 82 -2.52 -18.05 5.13
N PHE A 83 -3.73 -18.13 4.55
CA PHE A 83 -4.08 -19.15 3.58
C PHE A 83 -3.18 -19.06 2.34
N LEU A 84 -2.60 -20.20 1.95
CA LEU A 84 -1.81 -20.34 0.73
C LEU A 84 -2.65 -21.05 -0.33
N PRO A 85 -2.87 -20.48 -1.53
CA PRO A 85 -3.55 -21.19 -2.60
C PRO A 85 -2.67 -22.32 -3.18
N ASN A 86 -3.32 -23.40 -3.64
CA ASN A 86 -2.63 -24.55 -4.25
C ASN A 86 -1.71 -24.17 -5.43
N THR A 87 -2.06 -23.11 -6.17
CA THR A 87 -1.26 -22.58 -7.28
C THR A 87 0.16 -22.19 -6.88
N LEU A 88 0.40 -21.84 -5.62
CA LEU A 88 1.72 -21.47 -5.09
C LEU A 88 2.45 -22.62 -4.38
N LYS A 89 1.80 -23.78 -4.16
CA LYS A 89 2.38 -24.90 -3.40
C LYS A 89 3.75 -25.32 -3.95
N SER A 90 3.82 -25.62 -5.25
CA SER A 90 5.06 -26.10 -5.89
C SER A 90 6.18 -25.06 -5.84
N TYR A 91 5.83 -23.77 -6.00
CA TYR A 91 6.78 -22.68 -5.88
C TYR A 91 7.39 -22.60 -4.47
N MET A 92 6.54 -22.62 -3.43
CA MET A 92 6.97 -22.51 -2.04
C MET A 92 7.79 -23.72 -1.59
N LEU A 93 7.41 -24.93 -2.02
CA LEU A 93 8.17 -26.15 -1.76
C LEU A 93 9.55 -26.11 -2.42
N LYS A 94 9.63 -25.66 -3.68
CA LYS A 94 10.91 -25.49 -4.38
C LYS A 94 11.80 -24.52 -3.62
N LYS A 95 11.28 -23.34 -3.26
CA LYS A 95 12.02 -22.31 -2.50
C LYS A 95 12.53 -22.84 -1.17
N ALA A 96 11.70 -23.56 -0.41
CA ALA A 96 12.10 -24.20 0.85
C ALA A 96 13.24 -25.20 0.66
N ARG A 97 13.21 -26.00 -0.40
CA ARG A 97 14.25 -27.00 -0.68
C ARG A 97 15.56 -26.38 -1.15
N THR A 98 15.49 -25.32 -1.94
CA THR A 98 16.68 -24.67 -2.52
C THR A 98 17.37 -23.73 -1.54
N GLU A 99 16.60 -22.91 -0.82
CA GLU A 99 17.16 -21.85 0.05
C GLU A 99 17.26 -22.28 1.52
N PHE A 100 16.50 -23.29 1.94
CA PHE A 100 16.41 -23.71 3.34
C PHE A 100 16.51 -25.23 3.50
N SER A 101 17.39 -25.88 2.73
CA SER A 101 17.50 -27.34 2.61
C SER A 101 17.57 -28.08 3.96
N GLU A 102 18.37 -27.59 4.90
CA GLU A 102 18.54 -28.14 6.26
C GLU A 102 17.23 -28.08 7.08
N TYR A 103 16.38 -27.09 6.81
CA TYR A 103 15.12 -26.83 7.52
C TYR A 103 13.88 -27.07 6.65
N LYS A 104 14.03 -27.80 5.52
CA LYS A 104 12.95 -28.02 4.56
C LYS A 104 11.69 -28.62 5.20
N ALA A 105 11.86 -29.56 6.12
CA ALA A 105 10.75 -30.23 6.81
C ALA A 105 9.90 -29.23 7.62
N PHE A 106 10.54 -28.27 8.29
CA PHE A 106 9.83 -27.21 9.01
C PHE A 106 8.98 -26.36 8.06
N PHE A 107 9.54 -25.94 6.92
CA PHE A 107 8.80 -25.15 5.94
C PHE A 107 7.70 -25.98 5.25
N GLU A 108 7.92 -27.27 4.99
CA GLU A 108 6.90 -28.18 4.45
C GLU A 108 5.70 -28.31 5.41
N ILE A 109 5.93 -28.38 6.72
CA ILE A 109 4.87 -28.34 7.74
C ILE A 109 4.07 -27.03 7.64
N LEU A 110 4.75 -25.87 7.55
CA LEU A 110 4.08 -24.58 7.45
C LEU A 110 3.28 -24.43 6.15
N ILE A 111 3.83 -24.88 5.02
CA ILE A 111 3.16 -24.88 3.73
C ILE A 111 1.88 -25.72 3.80
N ASN A 112 1.97 -26.95 4.32
CA ASN A 112 0.80 -27.82 4.49
C ASN A 112 -0.22 -27.22 5.45
N LYS A 113 0.22 -26.54 6.51
CA LYS A 113 -0.69 -25.83 7.41
C LYS A 113 -1.42 -24.70 6.70
N ALA A 114 -0.71 -23.87 5.94
CA ALA A 114 -1.27 -22.73 5.21
C ALA A 114 -2.26 -23.14 4.12
N LEU A 115 -2.02 -24.26 3.43
CA LEU A 115 -2.96 -24.83 2.45
C LEU A 115 -4.29 -25.25 3.07
N ASN A 116 -4.27 -25.64 4.35
CA ASN A 116 -5.44 -26.13 5.09
C ASN A 116 -6.02 -25.08 6.05
N GLN A 117 -5.57 -23.82 5.98
CA GLN A 117 -6.13 -22.75 6.80
C GLN A 117 -7.58 -22.44 6.45
N LYS A 118 -8.29 -21.80 7.39
CA LYS A 118 -9.64 -21.29 7.13
C LYS A 118 -9.60 -20.33 5.94
N LYS A 119 -10.42 -20.61 4.92
CA LYS A 119 -10.50 -19.86 3.65
C LYS A 119 -11.32 -18.57 3.78
N THR A 120 -11.55 -18.10 5.01
CA THR A 120 -12.30 -16.87 5.28
C THR A 120 -11.39 -15.66 5.04
N ASN A 121 -11.91 -14.66 4.34
CA ASN A 121 -11.18 -13.43 4.09
C ASN A 121 -11.12 -12.54 5.34
N ILE A 122 -10.03 -12.65 6.08
CA ILE A 122 -9.78 -11.89 7.31
C ILE A 122 -9.34 -10.43 7.06
N ILE A 123 -9.00 -10.06 5.82
CA ILE A 123 -8.59 -8.70 5.45
C ILE A 123 -9.79 -7.78 5.24
N VAL A 124 -10.93 -8.32 4.80
CA VAL A 124 -12.17 -7.53 4.62
C VAL A 124 -12.64 -6.87 5.92
N PRO A 125 -12.76 -7.57 7.07
CA PRO A 125 -13.05 -6.94 8.36
C PRO A 125 -12.06 -5.84 8.73
N LEU A 126 -10.76 -6.03 8.47
CA LEU A 126 -9.75 -5.01 8.72
C LEU A 126 -10.05 -3.73 7.92
N TYR A 127 -10.25 -3.84 6.60
CA TYR A 127 -10.57 -2.65 5.79
C TYR A 127 -11.89 -1.98 6.15
N LYS A 128 -12.91 -2.73 6.56
CA LYS A 128 -14.15 -2.14 7.10
C LYS A 128 -13.86 -1.28 8.34
N SER A 129 -12.97 -1.75 9.20
CA SER A 129 -12.59 -1.02 10.43
C SER A 129 -11.71 0.20 10.18
N VAL A 130 -10.90 0.18 9.11
CA VAL A 130 -9.99 1.26 8.73
C VAL A 130 -10.72 2.32 7.91
N LEU A 131 -11.55 1.90 6.95
CA LEU A 131 -12.28 2.81 6.05
C LEU A 131 -13.61 3.30 6.63
N LEU A 132 -14.17 2.64 7.65
CA LEU A 132 -15.41 3.06 8.31
C LEU A 132 -16.54 3.36 7.31
N ASP A 133 -17.07 4.58 7.29
CA ASP A 133 -18.15 5.01 6.40
C ASP A 133 -17.69 5.34 4.97
N PHE A 134 -16.39 5.26 4.69
CA PHE A 134 -15.91 5.26 3.31
C PHE A 134 -16.12 3.90 2.66
N TYR A 135 -16.04 2.80 3.43
CA TYR A 135 -16.06 1.46 2.88
C TYR A 135 -17.21 1.21 1.90
N PRO A 136 -18.49 1.54 2.21
CA PRO A 136 -19.59 1.34 1.26
C PRO A 136 -19.43 2.13 -0.05
N ASN A 137 -18.92 3.36 0.02
CA ASN A 137 -18.68 4.21 -1.16
C ASN A 137 -17.53 3.68 -2.02
N VAL A 138 -16.45 3.23 -1.37
CA VAL A 138 -15.32 2.59 -2.05
C VAL A 138 -15.79 1.33 -2.79
N ILE A 139 -16.57 0.46 -2.15
CA ILE A 139 -17.15 -0.72 -2.82
C ILE A 139 -18.06 -0.34 -4.00
N ARG A 140 -18.85 0.73 -3.86
CA ARG A 140 -19.67 1.24 -4.96
C ARG A 140 -18.81 1.69 -6.14
N LEU A 141 -17.72 2.40 -5.89
CA LEU A 141 -16.79 2.85 -6.92
C LEU A 141 -16.06 1.69 -7.59
N ILE A 142 -15.61 0.68 -6.83
CA ILE A 142 -15.06 -0.56 -7.40
C ILE A 142 -16.04 -1.16 -8.41
N ASN A 143 -17.32 -1.28 -8.04
CA ASN A 143 -18.35 -1.83 -8.93
C ASN A 143 -18.64 -0.95 -10.16
N LYS A 144 -18.42 0.37 -10.07
CA LYS A 144 -18.56 1.31 -11.18
C LYS A 144 -17.41 1.14 -12.17
N TYR A 145 -16.17 1.22 -11.70
CA TYR A 145 -14.99 1.21 -12.58
C TYR A 145 -14.73 -0.16 -13.21
N ARG A 146 -14.95 -1.26 -12.49
CA ARG A 146 -14.70 -2.61 -13.03
C ARG A 146 -15.59 -2.98 -14.23
N LYS A 147 -16.72 -2.29 -14.40
CA LYS A 147 -17.67 -2.52 -15.51
C LYS A 147 -17.26 -1.78 -16.79
N GLN A 148 -16.25 -0.92 -16.73
CA GLN A 148 -15.76 -0.21 -17.91
C GLN A 148 -15.01 -1.19 -18.82
N LYS A 149 -15.08 -0.93 -20.13
CA LYS A 149 -14.36 -1.72 -21.13
C LYS A 149 -12.92 -1.24 -21.21
N GLU A 150 -11.99 -2.19 -21.37
CA GLU A 150 -10.60 -1.87 -21.61
C GLU A 150 -10.44 -1.14 -22.96
N ILE A 151 -9.52 -0.18 -22.99
CA ILE A 151 -9.25 0.67 -24.15
C ILE A 151 -7.90 0.28 -24.77
N PRO A 152 -7.77 0.13 -26.10
CA PRO A 152 -6.48 -0.15 -26.72
C PRO A 152 -5.40 0.88 -26.35
N THR A 153 -4.21 0.40 -26.00
CA THR A 153 -3.06 1.24 -25.63
C THR A 153 -1.96 1.18 -26.71
N SER A 154 -1.25 2.30 -26.90
CA SER A 154 -0.05 2.35 -27.72
C SER A 154 1.04 1.41 -27.18
N LYS A 155 1.80 0.79 -28.08
CA LYS A 155 2.88 -0.16 -27.78
C LYS A 155 4.26 0.35 -28.21
N LYS A 156 4.44 1.66 -28.39
CA LYS A 156 5.73 2.22 -28.83
C LYS A 156 6.78 2.01 -27.73
N MET A 157 7.69 1.09 -27.98
CA MET A 157 8.83 0.78 -27.13
C MET A 157 9.84 1.92 -27.16
N LEU A 158 10.41 2.24 -26.00
CA LEU A 158 11.57 3.11 -25.89
C LEU A 158 12.84 2.32 -26.17
N LYS A 159 13.85 3.02 -26.70
CA LYS A 159 15.20 2.48 -26.74
C LYS A 159 15.81 2.51 -25.33
N PRO A 160 16.50 1.47 -24.87
CA PRO A 160 17.10 1.39 -23.54
C PRO A 160 17.90 2.63 -23.13
N GLU A 161 18.80 3.06 -24.02
CA GLU A 161 19.72 4.19 -23.84
C GLU A 161 19.00 5.53 -23.69
N ALA A 162 17.75 5.62 -24.12
CA ALA A 162 16.96 6.84 -24.09
C ALA A 162 16.05 6.95 -22.85
N ILE A 163 15.88 5.88 -22.06
CA ILE A 163 14.94 5.84 -20.93
C ILE A 163 15.29 6.92 -19.90
N GLU A 164 16.55 7.01 -19.47
CA GLU A 164 16.96 8.00 -18.47
C GLU A 164 16.76 9.42 -18.99
N TYR A 165 17.20 9.69 -20.23
CA TYR A 165 17.06 10.99 -20.86
C TYR A 165 15.59 11.42 -20.94
N TYR A 166 14.71 10.55 -21.44
CA TYR A 166 13.27 10.83 -21.51
C TYR A 166 12.64 11.04 -20.13
N ALA A 167 13.06 10.27 -19.11
CA ALA A 167 12.57 10.47 -17.75
C ALA A 167 12.97 11.84 -17.20
N ARG A 168 14.24 12.26 -17.42
CA ARG A 168 14.74 13.57 -16.97
C ARG A 168 14.03 14.72 -17.67
N ASP A 169 13.85 14.61 -18.98
CA ASP A 169 13.17 15.65 -19.76
C ASP A 169 11.71 15.75 -19.37
N LEU A 170 11.02 14.62 -19.17
CA LEU A 170 9.65 14.64 -18.66
C LEU A 170 9.57 15.28 -17.26
N ILE A 171 10.47 14.96 -16.33
CA ILE A 171 10.49 15.59 -15.01
C ILE A 171 10.70 17.10 -15.13
N HIS A 172 11.56 17.53 -16.05
CA HIS A 172 11.80 18.94 -16.32
C HIS A 172 10.56 19.64 -16.89
N GLU A 173 9.91 19.05 -17.90
CA GLU A 173 8.64 19.56 -18.45
C GLU A 173 7.58 19.74 -17.36
N LEU A 174 7.41 18.71 -16.53
CA LEU A 174 6.43 18.71 -15.46
C LEU A 174 6.70 19.73 -14.35
N GLN A 175 7.96 20.10 -14.14
CA GLN A 175 8.33 21.16 -13.20
C GLN A 175 7.75 22.53 -13.61
N PHE A 176 7.58 22.76 -14.92
CA PHE A 176 7.10 24.03 -15.47
C PHE A 176 5.66 23.96 -16.01
N ASP A 177 4.97 22.82 -15.86
CA ASP A 177 3.58 22.68 -16.26
C ASP A 177 2.65 23.51 -15.35
N TYR A 178 2.26 24.69 -15.83
CA TYR A 178 1.40 25.62 -15.12
C TYR A 178 0.01 25.04 -14.84
N LYS A 179 -0.59 24.33 -15.81
CA LYS A 179 -1.92 23.72 -15.65
C LYS A 179 -1.88 22.65 -14.57
N LEU A 180 -0.85 21.82 -14.59
CA LEU A 180 -0.69 20.77 -13.57
C LEU A 180 -0.44 21.37 -12.18
N SER A 181 0.37 22.43 -12.11
CA SER A 181 0.66 23.16 -10.88
C SER A 181 -0.55 23.85 -10.25
N GLN A 182 -1.54 24.28 -11.05
CA GLN A 182 -2.81 24.80 -10.53
C GLN A 182 -3.65 23.72 -9.85
N VAL A 183 -3.56 22.46 -10.30
CA VAL A 183 -4.36 21.35 -9.78
C VAL A 183 -3.71 20.70 -8.56
N TYR A 184 -2.41 20.45 -8.61
CA TYR A 184 -1.68 19.68 -7.58
C TYR A 184 -0.73 20.53 -6.72
N GLY A 185 -0.54 21.81 -7.05
CA GLY A 185 0.48 22.65 -6.45
C GLY A 185 1.83 22.54 -7.16
N ARG A 186 2.70 23.55 -7.01
CA ARG A 186 3.99 23.61 -7.70
C ARG A 186 4.89 22.41 -7.33
N SER A 187 5.49 21.78 -8.33
CA SER A 187 6.52 20.76 -8.10
C SER A 187 7.77 21.38 -7.46
N SER A 188 8.26 20.77 -6.38
CA SER A 188 9.56 21.08 -5.79
C SER A 188 10.68 20.17 -6.29
N ILE A 189 10.36 19.26 -7.22
CA ILE A 189 11.29 18.25 -7.74
C ILE A 189 12.04 18.84 -8.91
N ARG A 190 13.38 18.88 -8.80
CA ARG A 190 14.27 19.46 -9.80
C ARG A 190 14.68 18.42 -10.85
N ARG A 191 14.99 18.87 -12.07
CA ARG A 191 15.59 18.05 -13.14
C ARG A 191 16.84 17.27 -12.70
N SER A 192 17.61 17.82 -11.76
CA SER A 192 18.86 17.25 -11.27
C SER A 192 18.68 16.08 -10.28
N VAL A 193 17.45 15.62 -10.03
CA VAL A 193 17.24 14.45 -9.17
C VAL A 193 17.98 13.24 -9.77
N PRO A 194 18.74 12.49 -8.95
CA PRO A 194 19.38 11.26 -9.40
C PRO A 194 18.32 10.25 -9.89
N ILE A 195 18.52 9.76 -11.11
CA ILE A 195 17.76 8.66 -11.69
C ILE A 195 18.71 7.47 -11.80
N SER A 196 18.26 6.29 -11.39
CA SER A 196 19.01 5.04 -11.54
C SER A 196 18.17 4.04 -12.32
N ILE A 197 18.72 3.54 -13.42
CA ILE A 197 18.09 2.47 -14.20
C ILE A 197 18.60 1.14 -13.69
N VAL A 198 17.68 0.23 -13.37
CA VAL A 198 17.98 -1.13 -12.90
C VAL A 198 17.29 -2.11 -13.83
N ASP A 199 18.00 -3.14 -14.29
CA ASP A 199 17.39 -4.17 -15.12
C ASP A 199 16.64 -5.17 -14.23
N ASP A 200 15.33 -4.95 -14.11
CA ASP A 200 14.41 -5.77 -13.31
C ASP A 200 12.97 -5.62 -13.84
N TYR A 201 11.96 -6.15 -13.18
CA TYR A 201 10.55 -6.02 -13.56
C TYR A 201 10.13 -4.56 -13.75
N GLY A 202 9.35 -4.26 -14.79
CA GLY A 202 8.95 -2.90 -15.18
C GLY A 202 8.17 -2.10 -14.14
N TYR A 203 8.83 -1.35 -13.26
CA TYR A 203 8.21 -0.40 -12.33
C TYR A 203 9.14 0.78 -12.01
N GLY A 204 8.60 1.82 -11.38
CA GLY A 204 9.39 2.92 -10.84
C GLY A 204 9.25 2.97 -9.32
N GLU A 205 10.29 3.44 -8.63
CA GLU A 205 10.28 3.64 -7.19
C GLU A 205 10.93 4.96 -6.80
N TRP A 206 10.20 5.79 -6.06
CA TRP A 206 10.78 6.95 -5.40
C TRP A 206 11.29 6.62 -4.00
N ILE A 207 12.58 6.87 -3.77
CA ILE A 207 13.18 6.79 -2.44
C ILE A 207 13.28 8.19 -1.86
N SER A 208 12.46 8.45 -0.83
CA SER A 208 12.47 9.70 -0.08
C SER A 208 13.59 9.70 0.98
N LYS A 209 14.23 10.86 1.17
CA LYS A 209 15.17 11.11 2.27
C LYS A 209 14.56 10.83 3.65
N ASN A 210 13.24 10.94 3.78
CA ASN A 210 12.50 10.66 5.02
C ASN A 210 12.43 9.17 5.36
N VAL A 211 12.87 8.29 4.45
CA VAL A 211 12.89 6.84 4.63
C VAL A 211 14.32 6.33 4.83
N THR A 212 15.28 6.85 4.08
CA THR A 212 16.66 6.29 4.02
C THR A 212 17.73 7.20 4.60
N TYR A 213 17.38 8.40 5.10
CA TYR A 213 18.30 9.45 5.55
C TYR A 213 19.30 9.96 4.47
N ASN A 214 19.22 9.43 3.25
CA ASN A 214 20.04 9.78 2.09
C ASN A 214 19.34 10.82 1.20
N ASN A 215 20.00 11.26 0.13
CA ASN A 215 19.38 12.11 -0.88
C ASN A 215 18.21 11.41 -1.60
N ASN A 216 17.18 12.18 -1.95
CA ASN A 216 16.06 11.74 -2.79
C ASN A 216 16.55 11.12 -4.11
N ARG A 217 15.97 9.99 -4.52
CA ARG A 217 16.34 9.28 -5.76
C ARG A 217 15.13 8.62 -6.41
N PHE A 218 15.13 8.58 -7.74
CA PHE A 218 14.15 7.83 -8.52
C PHE A 218 14.81 6.62 -9.18
N PHE A 219 14.30 5.42 -8.90
CA PHE A 219 14.72 4.19 -9.57
C PHE A 219 13.71 3.83 -10.65
N ILE A 220 14.20 3.43 -11.82
CA ILE A 220 13.40 2.88 -12.91
C ILE A 220 13.90 1.46 -13.15
N TYR A 221 13.04 0.50 -12.87
CA TYR A 221 13.26 -0.91 -13.11
C TYR A 221 12.72 -1.24 -14.50
N SER A 222 13.59 -1.56 -15.46
CA SER A 222 13.36 -1.33 -16.89
C SER A 222 12.63 -2.46 -17.68
N ASN A 223 12.15 -3.52 -17.03
CA ASN A 223 11.63 -4.75 -17.64
C ASN A 223 12.54 -5.35 -18.72
N HIS A 224 13.81 -5.62 -18.42
CA HIS A 224 14.82 -5.95 -19.45
C HIS A 224 14.85 -4.91 -20.57
N GLN A 225 14.75 -3.63 -20.18
CA GLN A 225 14.78 -2.47 -21.06
C GLN A 225 13.61 -2.40 -22.06
N ARG A 226 12.50 -3.09 -21.76
CA ARG A 226 11.26 -3.09 -22.54
C ARG A 226 10.21 -2.23 -21.86
N LEU A 227 10.40 -0.90 -21.94
CA LEU A 227 9.48 0.09 -21.42
C LEU A 227 8.86 0.89 -22.57
N THR A 228 7.54 1.06 -22.60
CA THR A 228 6.89 1.98 -23.54
C THR A 228 6.96 3.43 -23.04
N ASP A 229 6.86 4.40 -23.96
CA ASP A 229 6.78 5.83 -23.59
C ASP A 229 5.61 6.10 -22.64
N VAL A 230 4.48 5.42 -22.87
CA VAL A 230 3.28 5.55 -22.04
C VAL A 230 3.55 5.00 -20.63
N GLU A 231 4.15 3.83 -20.49
CA GLU A 231 4.50 3.27 -19.17
C GLU A 231 5.49 4.18 -18.42
N LEU A 232 6.54 4.67 -19.09
CA LEU A 232 7.50 5.58 -18.47
C LEU A 232 6.82 6.85 -17.94
N ARG A 233 5.93 7.47 -18.73
CA ARG A 233 5.19 8.65 -18.30
C ARG A 233 4.35 8.39 -17.06
N HIS A 234 3.64 7.25 -17.01
CA HIS A 234 2.81 6.91 -15.86
C HIS A 234 3.65 6.52 -14.64
N MET A 235 4.80 5.88 -14.82
CA MET A 235 5.77 5.66 -13.73
C MET A 235 6.24 6.98 -13.13
N VAL A 236 6.53 8.00 -13.95
CA VAL A 236 6.91 9.34 -13.49
C VAL A 236 5.75 10.04 -12.79
N TYR A 237 4.52 9.98 -13.31
CA TYR A 237 3.35 10.56 -12.64
C TYR A 237 3.06 9.91 -11.28
N PHE A 238 3.20 8.60 -11.20
CA PHE A 238 2.96 7.83 -9.98
C PHE A 238 4.05 8.08 -8.92
N ASN A 239 5.32 8.06 -9.31
CA ASN A 239 6.44 8.10 -8.37
C ASN A 239 6.94 9.52 -8.07
N VAL A 240 6.92 10.41 -9.06
CA VAL A 240 7.61 11.70 -9.00
C VAL A 240 6.60 12.82 -8.80
N TYR A 241 6.01 13.33 -9.88
CA TYR A 241 5.05 14.43 -9.80
C TYR A 241 3.88 14.17 -10.75
N PRO A 242 2.62 14.27 -10.27
CA PRO A 242 2.19 14.77 -8.95
C PRO A 242 2.09 13.70 -7.83
N GLY A 243 2.64 12.50 -8.04
CA GLY A 243 2.51 11.36 -7.13
C GLY A 243 3.40 11.39 -5.88
N TYR A 244 4.12 10.29 -5.63
CA TYR A 244 4.80 9.98 -4.37
C TYR A 244 5.75 11.07 -3.86
N ALA A 245 6.71 11.49 -4.67
CA ALA A 245 7.70 12.47 -4.27
C ALA A 245 7.09 13.83 -3.93
N HIS A 246 6.10 14.26 -4.73
CA HIS A 246 5.34 15.48 -4.48
C HIS A 246 4.57 15.43 -3.16
N PHE A 247 3.94 14.28 -2.87
CA PHE A 247 3.25 14.06 -1.60
C PHE A 247 4.21 14.24 -0.41
N TYR A 248 5.36 13.57 -0.42
CA TYR A 248 6.36 13.69 0.64
C TYR A 248 6.86 15.13 0.80
N ASN A 249 7.23 15.79 -0.30
CA ASN A 249 7.75 17.16 -0.24
C ASN A 249 6.68 18.17 0.22
N THR A 250 5.40 17.91 -0.08
CA THR A 250 4.30 18.82 0.25
C THR A 250 3.79 18.60 1.67
N VAL A 251 3.63 17.35 2.07
CA VAL A 251 2.94 16.95 3.32
C VAL A 251 3.92 16.57 4.43
N ALA A 252 5.00 15.85 4.12
CA ALA A 252 5.95 15.36 5.13
C ALA A 252 7.08 16.36 5.40
N ASP A 253 7.63 17.02 4.37
CA ASP A 253 8.80 17.89 4.55
C ASP A 253 8.49 19.22 5.28
N ASP A 254 7.21 19.58 5.45
CA ASP A 254 6.80 20.76 6.21
C ASP A 254 6.88 20.49 7.73
N LYS A 255 8.05 20.79 8.30
CA LYS A 255 8.41 20.50 9.70
C LYS A 255 7.65 21.34 10.75
N THR A 256 6.82 22.29 10.32
CA THR A 256 6.32 23.38 11.18
C THR A 256 5.19 22.99 12.14
N LYS A 257 4.75 21.72 12.20
CA LYS A 257 3.60 21.31 13.04
C LYS A 257 3.83 20.11 13.94
N ASN A 258 3.05 20.06 15.02
CA ASN A 258 2.87 18.91 15.94
C ASN A 258 2.10 17.74 15.29
N THR A 259 2.31 17.48 14.00
CA THR A 259 1.71 16.36 13.27
C THR A 259 2.57 15.10 13.39
N CYS A 260 1.91 13.94 13.40
CA CYS A 260 2.53 12.63 13.32
C CYS A 260 2.43 12.11 11.87
N PHE A 261 3.49 11.47 11.37
CA PHE A 261 3.54 10.89 10.03
C PHE A 261 3.90 9.41 10.09
N ASP A 262 3.03 8.55 9.57
CA ASP A 262 3.29 7.11 9.42
C ASP A 262 3.80 6.79 8.01
N ASN A 263 5.11 6.54 7.85
CA ASN A 263 5.66 6.11 6.56
C ASN A 263 5.13 4.75 6.10
N GLY A 264 4.52 3.96 7.01
CA GLY A 264 3.83 2.72 6.68
C GLY A 264 2.34 2.89 6.37
N ALA A 265 1.84 4.10 6.18
CA ALA A 265 0.45 4.41 5.81
C ALA A 265 0.17 4.10 4.33
N THR A 266 0.35 2.84 3.96
CA THR A 266 0.31 2.38 2.56
C THR A 266 -1.01 2.69 1.85
N LEU A 267 -2.15 2.79 2.55
CA LEU A 267 -3.43 3.10 1.90
C LEU A 267 -3.46 4.54 1.41
N ILE A 268 -3.06 5.51 2.23
CA ILE A 268 -3.07 6.91 1.79
C ILE A 268 -1.92 7.20 0.81
N LEU A 269 -0.75 6.60 1.05
CA LEU A 269 0.45 6.81 0.23
C LEU A 269 0.32 6.22 -1.17
N ASN A 270 0.01 4.92 -1.28
CA ASN A 270 -0.23 4.27 -2.58
C ASN A 270 -1.48 4.83 -3.25
N GLY A 271 -2.51 5.13 -2.44
CA GLY A 271 -3.75 5.72 -2.91
C GLY A 271 -3.52 7.07 -3.59
N TRP A 272 -2.72 7.96 -2.99
CA TRP A 272 -2.42 9.26 -3.58
C TRP A 272 -1.66 9.12 -4.89
N ALA A 273 -0.61 8.31 -4.91
CA ALA A 273 0.19 8.09 -6.12
C ALA A 273 -0.66 7.52 -7.27
N LEU A 274 -1.54 6.55 -6.97
CA LEU A 274 -2.44 5.99 -7.95
C LEU A 274 -3.50 7.02 -8.39
N TYR A 275 -4.08 7.77 -7.46
CA TYR A 275 -5.03 8.85 -7.74
C TYR A 275 -4.41 9.88 -8.67
N ALA A 276 -3.22 10.39 -8.33
CA ALA A 276 -2.47 11.36 -9.12
C ALA A 276 -2.20 10.82 -10.54
N MET A 277 -1.72 9.58 -10.67
CA MET A 277 -1.47 8.96 -11.96
C MET A 277 -2.76 8.81 -12.80
N CYS A 278 -3.85 8.30 -12.19
CA CYS A 278 -5.10 8.02 -12.88
C CYS A 278 -5.94 9.26 -13.20
N ARG A 279 -5.82 10.33 -12.40
CA ARG A 279 -6.64 11.54 -12.53
C ARG A 279 -5.90 12.73 -13.14
N ASN A 280 -4.58 12.66 -13.29
CA ASN A 280 -3.81 13.68 -14.02
C ASN A 280 -4.18 13.71 -15.50
N LYS A 281 -3.97 12.60 -16.22
CA LYS A 281 -4.30 12.47 -17.64
C LYS A 281 -5.20 11.27 -17.83
N ASN A 282 -6.37 11.51 -18.42
CA ASN A 282 -7.33 10.46 -18.72
C ASN A 282 -6.91 9.64 -19.95
N THR A 283 -5.82 8.87 -19.82
CA THR A 283 -5.26 8.05 -20.90
C THR A 283 -5.84 6.63 -20.87
N ALA A 284 -5.82 5.93 -22.02
CA ALA A 284 -6.18 4.52 -22.08
C ALA A 284 -5.40 3.66 -21.07
N TYR A 285 -4.11 3.95 -20.87
CA TYR A 285 -3.26 3.23 -19.91
C TYR A 285 -3.77 3.41 -18.48
N SER A 286 -3.99 4.66 -18.07
CA SER A 286 -4.45 5.00 -16.72
C SER A 286 -5.83 4.41 -16.39
N GLN A 287 -6.74 4.39 -17.38
CA GLN A 287 -8.06 3.78 -17.24
C GLN A 287 -7.97 2.27 -17.13
N ASN A 288 -7.20 1.62 -18.00
CA ASN A 288 -7.01 0.17 -17.95
C ASN A 288 -6.36 -0.28 -16.64
N PHE A 289 -5.42 0.49 -16.11
CA PHE A 289 -4.80 0.20 -14.82
C PHE A 289 -5.83 0.24 -13.68
N LEU A 290 -6.74 1.24 -13.69
CA LEU A 290 -7.82 1.34 -12.71
C LEU A 290 -8.87 0.21 -12.89
N ILE A 291 -9.22 -0.14 -14.13
CA ILE A 291 -10.13 -1.24 -14.45
C ILE A 291 -9.56 -2.56 -13.94
N GLU A 292 -8.29 -2.83 -14.23
CA GLU A 292 -7.59 -4.01 -13.75
C GLU A 292 -7.54 -4.07 -12.22
N GLY A 293 -7.11 -2.97 -11.59
CA GLY A 293 -7.05 -2.86 -10.15
C GLY A 293 -8.40 -3.08 -9.48
N THR A 294 -9.47 -2.51 -10.02
CA THR A 294 -10.82 -2.68 -9.47
C THR A 294 -11.42 -4.06 -9.75
N ASN A 295 -11.06 -4.72 -10.86
CA ASN A 295 -11.40 -6.13 -11.08
C ASN A 295 -10.73 -7.05 -10.06
N ILE A 296 -9.42 -6.89 -9.86
CA ILE A 296 -8.66 -7.67 -8.87
C ILE A 296 -9.16 -7.39 -7.46
N ALA A 297 -9.35 -6.11 -7.09
CA ALA A 297 -9.90 -5.75 -5.78
C ALA A 297 -11.30 -6.35 -5.56
N HIS A 298 -12.18 -6.30 -6.56
CA HIS A 298 -13.50 -6.92 -6.47
C HIS A 298 -13.42 -8.43 -6.17
N MET A 299 -12.49 -9.14 -6.80
CA MET A 299 -12.27 -10.57 -6.55
C MET A 299 -11.68 -10.81 -5.15
N LEU A 300 -10.63 -10.06 -4.77
CA LEU A 300 -9.93 -10.19 -3.51
C LEU A 300 -10.75 -9.77 -2.28
N LEU A 301 -11.83 -9.00 -2.45
CA LEU A 301 -12.72 -8.59 -1.35
C LEU A 301 -13.89 -9.57 -1.12
N LYS A 302 -13.96 -10.67 -1.87
CA LYS A 302 -14.93 -11.74 -1.62
C LYS A 302 -14.62 -12.47 -0.32
N SER A 303 -15.65 -13.03 0.33
CA SER A 303 -15.52 -13.69 1.63
C SER A 303 -14.73 -15.00 1.60
N ASN A 304 -14.76 -15.73 0.49
CA ASN A 304 -14.04 -16.98 0.29
C ASN A 304 -12.72 -16.73 -0.47
N LEU A 305 -11.59 -16.87 0.23
CA LEU A 305 -10.25 -16.63 -0.33
C LEU A 305 -9.82 -17.66 -1.37
N GLU A 306 -10.25 -18.91 -1.26
CA GLU A 306 -9.89 -19.94 -2.24
C GLU A 306 -10.47 -19.59 -3.62
N LYS A 307 -11.77 -19.32 -3.67
CA LYS A 307 -12.44 -18.86 -4.90
C LYS A 307 -11.90 -17.51 -5.38
N ALA A 308 -11.56 -16.60 -4.46
CA ALA A 308 -10.99 -15.31 -4.81
C ALA A 308 -9.63 -15.45 -5.49
N TYR A 309 -8.71 -16.21 -4.90
CA TYR A 309 -7.36 -16.42 -5.43
C TYR A 309 -7.37 -17.22 -6.73
N GLU A 310 -8.26 -18.21 -6.87
CA GLU A 310 -8.47 -18.91 -8.15
C GLU A 310 -8.93 -17.95 -9.25
N SER A 311 -9.95 -17.13 -8.97
CA SER A 311 -10.46 -16.14 -9.93
C SER A 311 -9.38 -15.15 -10.36
N VAL A 312 -8.58 -14.66 -9.40
CA VAL A 312 -7.48 -13.73 -9.67
C VAL A 312 -6.39 -14.41 -10.50
N TYR A 313 -6.00 -15.64 -10.17
CA TYR A 313 -4.98 -16.35 -10.92
C TYR A 313 -5.40 -16.59 -12.38
N VAL A 314 -6.66 -17.02 -12.61
CA VAL A 314 -7.21 -17.18 -13.97
C VAL A 314 -7.22 -15.84 -14.72
N TYR A 315 -7.65 -14.76 -14.05
CA TYR A 315 -7.64 -13.42 -14.64
C TYR A 315 -6.22 -12.97 -15.02
N LEU A 316 -5.23 -13.21 -14.16
CA LEU A 316 -3.83 -12.87 -14.42
C LEU A 316 -3.24 -13.69 -15.59
N LEU A 317 -3.58 -14.97 -15.71
CA LEU A 317 -3.12 -15.80 -16.84
C LEU A 317 -3.66 -15.33 -18.19
N GLY A 318 -4.83 -14.68 -18.21
CA GLY A 318 -5.36 -14.04 -19.41
C GLY A 318 -4.60 -12.77 -19.83
N LYS A 319 -3.75 -12.22 -18.96
CA LYS A 319 -3.05 -10.93 -19.14
C LYS A 319 -1.53 -11.02 -19.17
N TYR A 320 -0.98 -11.95 -18.41
CA TYR A 320 0.44 -12.03 -18.14
C TYR A 320 0.98 -13.44 -18.33
N PRO A 321 2.28 -13.59 -18.69
CA PRO A 321 2.94 -14.88 -18.64
C PRO A 321 2.80 -15.53 -17.25
N LYS A 322 2.76 -16.87 -17.22
CA LYS A 322 2.56 -17.64 -15.99
C LYS A 322 3.52 -17.27 -14.87
N SER A 323 4.80 -17.01 -15.17
CA SER A 323 5.78 -16.57 -14.18
C SER A 323 5.34 -15.29 -13.47
N LYS A 324 4.98 -14.26 -14.23
CA LYS A 324 4.50 -12.98 -13.70
C LYS A 324 3.17 -13.11 -12.96
N ALA A 325 2.28 -13.99 -13.42
CA ALA A 325 1.04 -14.29 -12.70
C ALA A 325 1.35 -14.92 -11.32
N ILE A 326 2.36 -15.80 -11.22
CA ILE A 326 2.82 -16.36 -9.94
C ILE A 326 3.40 -15.27 -9.03
N ASP A 327 4.18 -14.34 -9.56
CA ASP A 327 4.73 -13.22 -8.78
C ASP A 327 3.63 -12.33 -8.18
N TYR A 328 2.60 -12.00 -8.97
CA TYR A 328 1.42 -11.30 -8.44
C TYR A 328 0.67 -12.11 -7.39
N MET A 329 0.51 -13.42 -7.61
CA MET A 329 -0.12 -14.29 -6.61
C MET A 329 0.68 -14.35 -5.31
N LEU A 330 2.02 -14.31 -5.37
CA LEU A 330 2.86 -14.20 -4.18
C LEU A 330 2.58 -12.89 -3.44
N ASP A 331 2.56 -11.74 -4.13
CA ASP A 331 2.25 -10.46 -3.49
C ASP A 331 0.86 -10.48 -2.82
N TYR A 332 -0.18 -10.91 -3.56
CA TYR A 332 -1.56 -10.87 -3.08
C TYR A 332 -1.84 -11.80 -1.89
N THR A 333 -1.12 -12.91 -1.81
CA THR A 333 -1.34 -13.93 -0.77
C THR A 333 -0.37 -13.81 0.40
N GLN A 334 0.86 -13.35 0.15
CA GLN A 334 1.93 -13.32 1.15
C GLN A 334 2.17 -11.91 1.74
N LYS A 335 1.66 -10.86 1.10
CA LYS A 335 1.56 -9.50 1.62
C LYS A 335 0.10 -9.01 1.56
N PRO A 336 -0.82 -9.68 2.29
CA PRO A 336 -2.24 -9.44 2.14
C PRO A 336 -2.58 -8.00 2.51
N GLY A 337 -3.24 -7.30 1.58
CA GLY A 337 -3.58 -5.88 1.70
C GLY A 337 -2.59 -4.92 1.04
N HIS A 338 -1.41 -5.38 0.60
CA HIS A 338 -0.44 -4.53 -0.09
C HIS A 338 -1.01 -3.99 -1.41
N TYR A 339 -1.35 -4.86 -2.36
CA TYR A 339 -1.99 -4.46 -3.62
C TYR A 339 -3.33 -3.73 -3.42
N LEU A 340 -4.16 -4.22 -2.50
CA LEU A 340 -5.45 -3.58 -2.19
C LEU A 340 -5.29 -2.14 -1.70
N SER A 341 -4.17 -1.79 -1.05
CA SER A 341 -3.92 -0.42 -0.57
C SER A 341 -3.88 0.61 -1.69
N TYR A 342 -3.44 0.25 -2.90
CA TYR A 342 -3.43 1.13 -4.06
C TYR A 342 -4.86 1.51 -4.46
N VAL A 343 -5.69 0.51 -4.77
CA VAL A 343 -7.04 0.72 -5.31
C VAL A 343 -7.99 1.24 -4.23
N LEU A 344 -7.95 0.65 -3.03
CA LEU A 344 -8.77 1.13 -1.92
C LEU A 344 -8.36 2.54 -1.48
N GLY A 345 -7.07 2.86 -1.54
CA GLY A 345 -6.54 4.18 -1.26
C GLY A 345 -7.03 5.23 -2.24
N GLU A 346 -6.88 4.99 -3.54
CA GLU A 346 -7.28 5.92 -4.60
C GLU A 346 -8.79 6.23 -4.53
N LEU A 347 -9.61 5.19 -4.39
CA LEU A 347 -11.06 5.35 -4.25
C LEU A 347 -11.48 5.97 -2.91
N SER A 348 -10.64 5.83 -1.87
CA SER A 348 -10.86 6.54 -0.60
C SER A 348 -10.60 8.04 -0.74
N ILE A 349 -9.63 8.44 -1.55
CA ILE A 349 -9.37 9.86 -1.86
C ILE A 349 -10.55 10.46 -2.65
N GLU A 350 -11.04 9.76 -3.68
CA GLU A 350 -12.26 10.18 -4.40
C GLU A 350 -13.46 10.29 -3.45
N THR A 351 -13.60 9.33 -2.52
CA THR A 351 -14.64 9.37 -1.49
C THR A 351 -14.45 10.57 -0.55
N ALA A 352 -13.22 10.91 -0.15
CA ALA A 352 -12.92 12.06 0.69
C ALA A 352 -13.38 13.37 0.02
N PHE A 353 -13.17 13.51 -1.29
CA PHE A 353 -13.64 14.66 -2.04
C PHE A 353 -15.16 14.76 -2.03
N SER A 354 -15.84 13.65 -2.33
CA SER A 354 -17.32 13.59 -2.31
C SER A 354 -17.93 13.88 -0.92
N LYS A 355 -17.16 13.65 0.15
CA LYS A 355 -17.57 13.90 1.54
C LYS A 355 -17.16 15.29 2.04
N GLY A 356 -16.54 16.10 1.19
CA GLY A 356 -16.19 17.50 1.46
C GLY A 356 -14.90 17.69 2.27
N PHE A 357 -14.02 16.68 2.33
CA PHE A 357 -12.70 16.89 2.96
C PHE A 357 -11.81 17.82 2.14
N ALA A 358 -11.95 17.80 0.82
CA ALA A 358 -11.34 18.75 -0.10
C ALA A 358 -12.16 18.79 -1.39
N SER A 359 -12.12 19.91 -2.11
CA SER A 359 -12.73 20.08 -3.42
C SER A 359 -11.71 19.95 -4.55
N THR A 360 -10.42 20.12 -4.26
CA THR A 360 -9.32 20.00 -5.23
C THR A 360 -8.14 19.17 -4.69
N PRO A 361 -7.27 18.60 -5.55
CA PRO A 361 -6.09 17.86 -5.10
C PRO A 361 -5.10 18.73 -4.29
N ILE A 362 -4.90 19.99 -4.65
CA ILE A 362 -4.04 20.90 -3.86
C ILE A 362 -4.64 21.19 -2.48
N GLU A 363 -5.96 21.39 -2.39
CA GLU A 363 -6.65 21.58 -1.10
C GLU A 363 -6.54 20.31 -0.24
N PHE A 364 -6.65 19.13 -0.84
CA PHE A 364 -6.44 17.86 -0.15
C PHE A 364 -5.07 17.77 0.51
N LEU A 365 -4.00 18.05 -0.25
CA LEU A 365 -2.64 18.06 0.29
C LEU A 365 -2.49 19.11 1.41
N ASN A 366 -3.06 20.31 1.22
CA ASN A 366 -3.01 21.36 2.24
C ASN A 366 -3.75 20.98 3.53
N ASN A 367 -4.89 20.29 3.42
CA ASN A 367 -5.65 19.80 4.57
C ASN A 367 -4.91 18.66 5.29
N LEU A 368 -4.25 17.77 4.54
CA LEU A 368 -3.38 16.73 5.10
C LEU A 368 -2.26 17.33 5.97
N LYS A 369 -1.66 18.46 5.58
CA LYS A 369 -0.63 19.15 6.40
C LYS A 369 -1.10 19.56 7.80
N GLN A 370 -2.41 19.59 8.05
CA GLN A 370 -2.99 20.06 9.32
C GLN A 370 -3.35 18.92 10.27
N ILE A 371 -3.14 17.66 9.87
CA ILE A 371 -3.61 16.47 10.60
C ILE A 371 -2.51 15.42 10.69
N ASN A 372 -2.72 14.41 11.53
CA ASN A 372 -1.86 13.24 11.54
C ASN A 372 -2.06 12.43 10.25
N ILE A 373 -0.96 11.97 9.66
CA ILE A 373 -0.96 11.19 8.42
C ILE A 373 -0.86 9.70 8.76
N GLY A 374 -1.87 8.96 8.32
CA GLY A 374 -1.98 7.52 8.45
C GLY A 374 -3.17 6.98 7.66
N ASP A 375 -3.43 5.67 7.76
CA ASP A 375 -4.56 5.01 7.10
C ASP A 375 -5.91 5.30 7.78
N TYR A 376 -6.17 6.54 8.17
CA TYR A 376 -7.38 6.94 8.92
C TYR A 376 -7.98 8.25 8.39
N ILE A 377 -7.78 8.54 7.10
CA ILE A 377 -8.30 9.75 6.44
C ILE A 377 -9.83 9.92 6.56
N CYS A 378 -10.55 8.81 6.70
CA CYS A 378 -12.00 8.80 6.89
C CYS A 378 -12.47 9.59 8.13
N LEU A 379 -11.61 9.76 9.13
CA LEU A 379 -11.92 10.47 10.37
C LEU A 379 -12.09 11.98 10.19
N TYR A 380 -11.47 12.57 9.16
CA TYR A 380 -11.35 14.03 9.03
C TYR A 380 -12.38 14.67 8.10
N CYS A 381 -13.36 13.92 7.60
CA CYS A 381 -14.40 14.47 6.73
C CYS A 381 -15.42 15.34 7.51
N PRO A 382 -15.70 16.58 7.05
CA PRO A 382 -16.47 17.57 7.82
C PRO A 382 -17.93 17.18 8.13
N LYS A 383 -18.56 16.28 7.35
CA LYS A 383 -19.92 15.80 7.65
C LYS A 383 -20.03 14.98 8.95
N LYS A 384 -18.90 14.59 9.57
CA LYS A 384 -18.87 13.92 10.88
C LYS A 384 -18.38 14.78 12.04
N GLN A 385 -17.65 15.88 11.85
CA GLN A 385 -17.32 16.75 12.99
C GLN A 385 -18.58 17.35 13.64
N LYS A 386 -19.62 17.66 12.84
CA LYS A 386 -20.95 18.05 13.36
C LYS A 386 -21.73 16.94 14.08
N LYS A 387 -21.45 15.65 13.82
CA LYS A 387 -22.12 14.50 14.48
C LYS A 387 -21.32 13.92 15.65
N ILE A 388 -20.00 14.00 15.61
CA ILE A 388 -19.12 13.64 16.74
C ILE A 388 -19.28 14.72 17.82
N GLY A 389 -19.31 16.02 17.46
CA GLY A 389 -19.65 17.10 18.39
C GLY A 389 -21.06 16.98 19.01
N LYS A 390 -22.07 16.54 18.24
CA LYS A 390 -23.42 16.31 18.79
C LYS A 390 -23.54 15.09 19.69
N LYS A 391 -22.75 14.02 19.47
CA LYS A 391 -22.66 12.89 20.41
C LYS A 391 -21.83 13.21 21.66
N ILE A 392 -20.89 14.16 21.60
CA ILE A 392 -20.11 14.61 22.76
C ILE A 392 -20.95 15.48 23.72
N ILE A 393 -21.95 16.21 23.21
CA ILE A 393 -22.88 16.98 24.07
C ILE A 393 -23.99 16.08 24.67
N THR A 394 -24.25 14.90 24.11
CA THR A 394 -25.32 14.00 24.58
C THR A 394 -24.84 12.75 25.33
N SER A 395 -23.53 12.57 25.51
CA SER A 395 -22.98 11.54 26.41
C SER A 395 -22.49 12.08 27.76
N ARG A 396 -22.72 13.37 28.06
CA ARG A 396 -22.76 13.86 29.45
C ARG A 396 -24.12 13.55 30.05
N VAL A 397 -24.39 12.26 30.25
CA VAL A 397 -25.25 11.79 31.33
C VAL A 397 -24.30 11.23 32.40
N VAL A 398 -23.48 12.15 32.92
CA VAL A 398 -22.84 12.06 34.23
C VAL A 398 -22.99 13.47 34.82
N ASP A 399 -24.25 13.84 35.05
CA ASP A 399 -24.67 14.92 35.97
C ASP A 399 -25.84 14.38 36.80
N LYS A 400 -25.63 13.19 37.39
CA LYS A 400 -26.49 12.67 38.47
C LYS A 400 -25.74 11.84 39.51
N PHE A 401 -24.45 12.09 39.66
CA PHE A 401 -23.74 11.78 40.91
C PHE A 401 -23.06 13.07 41.37
N PHE A 402 -23.56 13.56 42.52
CA PHE A 402 -23.14 14.67 43.37
C PHE A 402 -23.90 16.02 43.26
N LYS A 403 -24.57 16.32 44.39
CA LYS A 403 -25.47 17.42 44.80
C LYS A 403 -26.95 17.13 44.54
N VAL A 404 -27.76 16.67 45.49
CA VAL A 404 -27.75 16.75 46.97
C VAL A 404 -27.53 15.39 47.62
#